data_AF-A0A4U7F2S7-F1
#
_entry.id   AF-A0A4U7F2S7-F1
#
_cell.length_a   1.000
_cell.length_b   1.000
_cell.length_c   1.000
_cell.angle_alpha   90.00
_cell.angle_beta   90.00
_cell.angle_gamma   90.00
#
_symmetry.space_group_name_H-M   'P 1'
#
loop_
_entity.id
_entity.type
_entity.pdbx_description
1 polymer ?
#
loop_
_entity_poly.entity_id
_entity_poly.type
_entity_poly.pdbx_seq_one_letter_code
_entity_poly.pdbx_strand_id
1 'polypeptide(L)'
;MNVRTVADLSPAERRAFFERDAGVEAVRDDVSDIVGRVREEGDAALREFSEEFDGVAVGNIDVTDDAERAHAELDDANDPVLDAVRDAAANIR
;
A
#
# COMPACT_ATOMS: atom_id res chain seq x y z
N MET A 1 -22.74 4.58 18.25
CA MET A 1 -22.03 3.31 17.99
C MET A 1 -22.99 2.17 18.31
N ASN A 2 -23.27 1.26 17.37
CA ASN A 2 -24.14 0.11 17.61
C ASN A 2 -23.31 -1.06 18.14
N VAL A 3 -23.21 -1.18 19.46
CA VAL A 3 -22.50 -2.28 20.14
C VAL A 3 -23.51 -3.39 20.42
N ARG A 4 -23.17 -4.62 20.04
CA ARG A 4 -23.99 -5.83 20.28
C ARG A 4 -23.11 -6.91 20.90
N THR A 5 -23.69 -7.74 21.78
CA THR A 5 -22.95 -8.89 22.29
C THR A 5 -23.07 -10.05 21.29
N VAL A 6 -22.01 -10.86 21.18
CA VAL A 6 -22.02 -12.04 20.30
C VAL A 6 -23.13 -13.02 20.71
N ALA A 7 -23.48 -13.07 22.00
CA ALA A 7 -24.58 -13.88 22.55
C ALA A 7 -25.93 -13.55 21.91
N ASP A 8 -26.16 -12.29 21.54
CA ASP A 8 -27.44 -11.79 21.05
C ASP A 8 -27.60 -11.89 19.52
N LEU A 9 -26.56 -12.33 18.82
CA LEU A 9 -26.60 -12.51 17.36
C LEU A 9 -27.31 -13.83 17.00
N SER A 10 -28.20 -13.77 16.01
CA SER A 10 -28.74 -14.97 15.38
C SER A 10 -27.63 -15.82 14.74
N PRO A 11 -27.87 -17.13 14.48
CA PRO A 11 -26.89 -17.97 13.80
C PRO A 11 -26.40 -17.43 12.45
N ALA A 12 -27.29 -16.77 11.70
CA ALA A 12 -26.94 -16.13 10.43
C ALA A 12 -26.05 -14.90 10.65
N GLU A 13 -26.38 -14.03 11.60
CA GLU A 13 -25.56 -12.85 11.94
C GLU A 13 -24.21 -13.23 12.52
N ARG A 14 -24.13 -14.29 13.34
CA ARG A 14 -22.86 -14.83 13.81
C ARG A 14 -22.00 -15.32 12.65
N ARG A 15 -22.58 -16.07 11.72
CA ARG A 15 -21.84 -16.59 10.57
C ARG A 15 -21.32 -15.43 9.71
N ALA A 16 -22.18 -14.47 9.37
CA ALA A 16 -21.81 -13.27 8.62
C ALA A 16 -20.74 -12.42 9.33
N PHE A 17 -20.77 -12.34 10.67
CA PHE A 17 -19.74 -11.63 11.44
C PHE A 17 -18.35 -12.26 11.30
N PHE A 18 -18.27 -13.57 11.07
CA PHE A 18 -17.02 -14.30 10.86
C PHE A 18 -16.70 -14.54 9.38
N GLU A 19 -17.61 -14.21 8.47
CA GLU A 19 -17.35 -14.21 7.03
C GLU A 19 -16.54 -12.97 6.69
N ARG A 20 -15.28 -13.20 6.28
CA ARG A 20 -14.37 -12.14 5.86
C ARG A 20 -14.40 -12.05 4.34
N ASP A 21 -15.49 -11.50 3.80
CA ASP A 21 -15.53 -11.15 2.39
C ASP A 21 -15.01 -9.71 2.23
N ALA A 22 -13.83 -9.60 1.62
CA ALA A 22 -13.21 -8.30 1.34
C ALA A 22 -13.68 -7.71 0.01
N GLY A 23 -14.64 -8.33 -0.69
CA GLY A 23 -15.12 -7.87 -2.00
C GLY A 23 -14.07 -8.02 -3.12
N VAL A 24 -13.08 -8.89 -2.91
CA VAL A 24 -11.90 -9.03 -3.78
C VAL A 24 -12.19 -9.67 -5.13
N GLU A 25 -13.31 -10.39 -5.27
CA GLU A 25 -13.70 -10.97 -6.57
C GLU A 25 -14.09 -9.91 -7.59
N ALA A 26 -14.69 -8.79 -7.17
CA ALA A 26 -15.15 -7.75 -8.08
C ALA A 26 -14.02 -6.99 -8.77
N VAL A 27 -12.81 -6.97 -8.19
CA VAL A 27 -11.65 -6.23 -8.72
C VAL A 27 -10.71 -7.10 -9.57
N ARG A 28 -11.02 -8.39 -9.70
CA ARG A 28 -10.10 -9.35 -10.33
C ARG A 28 -9.87 -9.05 -11.81
N ASP A 29 -10.92 -8.66 -12.52
CA ASP A 29 -10.85 -8.38 -13.95
C ASP A 29 -10.04 -7.10 -14.21
N ASP A 30 -10.32 -6.01 -13.47
CA ASP A 30 -9.56 -4.76 -13.55
C ASP A 30 -8.06 -4.96 -13.30
N VAL A 31 -7.71 -5.76 -12.28
CA VAL A 31 -6.31 -6.08 -11.97
C VAL A 31 -5.67 -6.92 -13.08
N SER A 32 -6.43 -7.85 -13.67
CA SER A 32 -5.93 -8.65 -14.79
C SER A 32 -5.58 -7.78 -16.00
N ASP A 33 -6.40 -6.78 -16.31
CA ASP A 33 -6.17 -5.84 -17.41
C ASP A 33 -4.95 -4.96 -17.15
N ILE A 34 -4.80 -4.40 -15.94
CA ILE A 34 -3.62 -3.62 -15.54
C ILE A 34 -2.34 -4.47 -15.68
N VAL A 35 -2.34 -5.68 -15.11
CA VAL A 35 -1.17 -6.57 -15.18
C VAL A 35 -0.87 -7.00 -16.63
N GLY A 36 -1.90 -7.21 -17.45
CA GLY A 36 -1.76 -7.48 -18.88
C GLY A 36 -1.02 -6.34 -19.59
N ARG A 37 -1.49 -5.10 -19.42
CA ARG A 37 -0.85 -3.91 -20.00
C ARG A 37 0.59 -3.74 -19.53
N VAL A 38 0.87 -3.85 -18.22
CA VAL A 38 2.25 -3.73 -17.72
C VAL A 38 3.17 -4.81 -18.29
N ARG A 39 2.68 -6.04 -18.53
CA ARG A 39 3.48 -7.08 -19.17
C ARG A 39 3.80 -6.79 -20.63
N GLU A 40 2.89 -6.14 -21.36
CA GLU A 40 3.04 -5.83 -22.78
C GLU A 40 3.84 -4.53 -23.02
N GLU A 41 3.58 -3.52 -22.20
CA GLU A 41 4.03 -2.14 -22.39
C GLU A 41 5.12 -1.71 -21.39
N GLY A 42 5.35 -2.49 -20.32
CA GLY A 42 6.38 -2.22 -19.32
C GLY A 42 6.23 -0.86 -18.65
N ASP A 43 7.34 -0.12 -18.53
CA ASP A 43 7.37 1.17 -17.87
C ASP A 43 6.54 2.26 -18.55
N ALA A 44 6.15 2.08 -19.82
CA ALA A 44 5.24 3.02 -20.47
C ALA A 44 3.87 3.00 -19.80
N ALA A 45 3.31 1.80 -19.58
CA ALA A 45 2.05 1.63 -18.85
C ALA A 45 2.17 2.10 -17.39
N LEU A 46 3.30 1.85 -16.72
CA LEU A 46 3.50 2.33 -15.35
C LEU A 46 3.46 3.86 -15.25
N ARG A 47 4.06 4.58 -16.22
CA ARG A 47 4.01 6.05 -16.24
C ARG A 47 2.61 6.57 -16.51
N GLU A 48 1.89 5.96 -17.46
CA GLU A 48 0.49 6.31 -17.75
C GLU A 48 -0.39 6.12 -16.51
N PHE A 49 -0.26 4.98 -15.83
CA PHE A 49 -1.04 4.72 -14.62
C PHE A 49 -0.70 5.64 -13.45
N SER A 50 0.56 6.07 -13.31
CA SER A 50 0.91 7.05 -12.27
C SER A 50 0.32 8.43 -12.57
N GLU A 51 0.28 8.84 -13.84
CA GLU A 51 -0.41 10.07 -14.24
C GLU A 51 -1.92 9.98 -14.02
N GLU A 52 -2.53 8.83 -14.35
CA GLU A 52 -3.96 8.60 -14.21
C GLU A 52 -4.42 8.52 -12.74
N PHE A 53 -3.79 7.67 -11.95
CA PHE A 53 -4.26 7.34 -10.60
C PHE A 53 -3.66 8.24 -9.52
N ASP A 54 -2.40 8.65 -9.67
CA ASP A 54 -1.71 9.47 -8.68
C ASP A 54 -1.68 10.96 -9.07
N GLY A 55 -1.95 11.28 -10.34
CA GLY A 55 -1.78 12.63 -10.87
C GLY A 55 -0.32 13.05 -10.98
N VAL A 56 0.62 12.09 -11.06
CA VAL A 56 2.06 12.33 -11.04
C VAL A 56 2.72 11.83 -12.32
N ALA A 57 3.40 12.72 -13.02
CA ALA A 57 4.26 12.35 -14.14
C ALA A 57 5.62 11.84 -13.61
N VAL A 58 5.78 10.51 -13.59
CA VAL A 58 7.01 9.88 -13.09
C VAL A 58 8.09 9.84 -14.18
N GLY A 59 9.23 10.48 -13.91
CA GLY A 59 10.41 10.45 -14.78
C GLY A 59 11.18 9.12 -14.66
N ASN A 60 11.99 9.01 -13.60
CA ASN A 60 12.70 7.79 -13.24
C ASN A 60 11.90 7.01 -12.18
N ILE A 61 11.73 5.71 -12.42
CA ILE A 61 11.08 4.81 -11.46
C ILE A 61 12.07 4.37 -10.38
N ASP A 62 13.37 4.29 -10.71
CA ASP A 62 14.41 3.98 -9.74
C ASP A 62 14.67 5.18 -8.83
N VAL A 63 14.47 4.99 -7.53
CA VAL A 63 14.60 6.02 -6.49
C VAL A 63 15.87 5.85 -5.66
N THR A 64 16.78 4.96 -6.02
CA THR A 64 17.95 4.60 -5.18
C THR A 64 18.78 5.83 -4.79
N ASP A 65 19.15 6.66 -5.77
CA ASP A 65 19.94 7.87 -5.52
C ASP A 65 19.18 8.91 -4.67
N ASP A 66 17.88 9.05 -4.91
CA ASP A 66 17.03 9.99 -4.17
C ASP A 66 16.84 9.53 -2.72
N ALA A 67 16.71 8.22 -2.49
CA ALA A 67 16.61 7.62 -1.17
C ALA A 67 17.92 7.76 -0.37
N GLU A 68 19.08 7.54 -1.01
CA GLU A 68 20.39 7.76 -0.38
C GLU A 68 20.57 9.22 0.05
N ARG A 69 20.19 10.17 -0.84
CA ARG A 69 20.25 11.59 -0.53
C ARG A 69 19.30 11.97 0.61
N ALA A 70 18.05 11.50 0.58
CA ALA A 70 17.08 11.76 1.65
C ALA A 70 17.57 11.23 3.01
N HIS A 71 18.20 10.04 3.04
CA HIS A 71 18.80 9.53 4.26
C HIS A 71 19.94 10.43 4.75
N ALA A 72 20.86 10.84 3.87
CA ALA A 72 21.96 11.73 4.23
C ALA A 72 21.45 13.07 4.78
N GLU A 73 20.43 13.67 4.15
CA GLU A 73 19.83 14.92 4.62
C GLU A 73 19.26 14.82 6.04
N LEU A 74 18.57 13.73 6.36
CA LEU A 74 18.03 13.48 7.70
C LEU A 74 19.13 13.25 8.74
N ASP A 75 20.18 12.50 8.38
CA ASP A 75 21.31 12.20 9.26
C ASP A 75 22.13 13.48 9.54
N ASP A 76 22.43 14.27 8.51
CA ASP A 76 23.14 15.55 8.62
C ASP A 76 22.34 16.57 9.45
N ALA A 77 21.01 16.59 9.30
CA ALA A 77 20.12 17.42 10.09
C ALA A 77 19.98 16.95 11.56
N ASN A 78 20.51 15.77 11.92
CA ASN A 78 20.25 15.09 13.19
C ASN A 78 18.75 15.00 13.49
N ASP A 79 17.95 14.63 12.48
CA ASP A 79 16.49 14.59 12.61
C ASP A 79 16.08 13.44 13.56
N PRO A 80 15.33 13.73 14.65
CA PRO A 80 14.93 12.71 15.62
C PRO A 80 14.02 11.61 15.04
N VAL A 81 13.37 11.84 13.89
CA VAL A 81 12.57 10.82 13.20
C VAL A 81 13.46 9.68 12.72
N LEU A 82 14.69 9.98 12.27
CA LEU A 82 15.63 8.96 11.80
C LEU A 82 16.01 8.00 12.93
N ASP A 83 16.27 8.51 14.13
CA ASP A 83 16.55 7.69 15.31
C ASP A 83 15.34 6.85 15.72
N ALA A 84 14.14 7.43 15.73
CA ALA A 84 12.92 6.69 16.05
C ALA A 84 12.66 5.51 15.08
N VAL A 85 12.91 5.73 13.77
CA VAL A 85 12.80 4.67 12.76
C VAL A 85 13.88 3.60 12.95
N ARG A 86 15.11 3.99 13.28
CA ARG A 86 16.21 3.05 13.58
C ARG A 86 15.90 2.17 14.80
N ASP A 87 15.36 2.76 15.86
CA ASP A 87 14.93 2.04 17.07
C ASP A 87 13.78 1.06 16.77
N ALA A 88 12.78 1.50 16.02
CA ALA A 88 11.68 0.64 15.58
C ALA A 88 12.19 -0.55 14.74
N ALA A 89 13.11 -0.29 13.80
CA ALA A 89 13.72 -1.33 12.98
C ALA A 89 14.54 -2.32 13.82
N ALA A 90 15.22 -1.87 14.87
CA ALA A 90 15.93 -2.74 15.81
C ALA A 90 14.98 -3.64 16.62
N ASN A 91 13.79 -3.16 16.97
CA ASN A 91 12.77 -3.94 17.68
C ASN A 91 12.05 -4.98 16.80
N ILE A 92 12.00 -4.75 15.47
CA ILE A 92 11.37 -5.66 14.51
C ILE A 92 12.28 -6.85 14.15
N ARG A 93 13.61 -6.63 14.13
CA ARG A 93 14.61 -7.66 13.78
C ARG A 93 14.68 -8.78 14.81
#